data_AF-A0AAW1HMA6-F1
#
_entry.id   AF-A0AAW1HMA6-F1
#
_cell.length_a   1.000
_cell.length_b   1.000
_cell.length_c   1.000
_cell.angle_alpha   90.00
_cell.angle_beta   90.00
_cell.angle_gamma   90.00
#
_symmetry.space_group_name_H-M   'P 1'
#
loop_
_entity.id
_entity.type
_entity.pdbx_description
1 polymer ?
#
loop_
_entity_poly.entity_id
_entity_poly.type
_entity_poly.pdbx_seq_one_letter_code
_entity_poly.pdbx_strand_id
1 'polypeptide(L)'
;MPKKMGVNSKAEEARSRKALAEAEKKEKQAKDKEEKYWQEAEGSKSRASKKREEEEQKRAEAAAKKAEVRRLAELEEREIEKSLKKPDKKAARVAVPVPKVTEAELRRRKEAEAAELAKKAEEAKKKQSRMADEDEYEKIVLVENVNRDESVIEAHSVDEAIAKITINESLPVDKHPEKRLKASFKAFEEAELPRLKAEKPGLTHTQYKDMIWKLWKKSPDNPLNKVAE
;
A
#
# COMPACT_ATOMS: atom_id res chain seq x y z
N MET A 1 -29.33 -48.07 -15.94
CA MET A 1 -29.36 -46.63 -16.29
C MET A 1 -27.92 -46.11 -16.36
N PRO A 2 -27.45 -45.61 -17.51
CA PRO A 2 -26.07 -45.14 -17.65
C PRO A 2 -25.89 -43.81 -16.89
N LYS A 3 -24.84 -43.73 -16.06
CA LYS A 3 -24.48 -42.52 -15.31
C LYS A 3 -24.18 -41.40 -16.31
N LYS A 4 -24.77 -40.21 -16.12
CA LYS A 4 -24.52 -39.03 -16.95
C LYS A 4 -23.04 -38.63 -16.89
N MET A 5 -22.27 -39.03 -17.89
CA MET A 5 -20.86 -38.68 -18.08
C MET A 5 -20.74 -37.25 -18.63
N GLY A 6 -21.28 -36.27 -17.91
CA GLY A 6 -21.02 -34.86 -18.17
C GLY A 6 -19.91 -34.40 -17.25
N VAL A 7 -18.78 -33.99 -17.80
CA VAL A 7 -17.69 -33.38 -17.03
C VAL A 7 -18.23 -32.11 -16.34
N ASN A 8 -18.03 -32.01 -15.03
CA ASN A 8 -18.52 -30.89 -14.24
C ASN A 8 -17.74 -29.62 -14.63
N SER A 9 -18.43 -28.62 -15.18
CA SER A 9 -17.84 -27.35 -15.63
C SER A 9 -16.94 -26.69 -14.58
N LYS A 10 -17.28 -26.79 -13.28
CA LYS A 10 -16.43 -26.27 -12.19
C LYS A 10 -15.13 -27.06 -12.03
N ALA A 11 -15.15 -28.36 -12.29
CA ALA A 11 -13.96 -29.20 -12.27
C ALA A 11 -13.06 -28.96 -13.48
N GLU A 12 -13.64 -28.65 -14.65
CA GLU A 12 -12.89 -28.23 -15.83
C GLU A 12 -12.23 -26.87 -15.64
N GLU A 13 -12.93 -25.89 -15.06
CA GLU A 13 -12.36 -24.58 -14.73
C GLU A 13 -11.25 -24.68 -13.67
N ALA A 14 -11.41 -25.55 -12.67
CA ALA A 14 -10.34 -25.81 -11.70
C ALA A 14 -9.11 -26.47 -12.35
N ARG A 15 -9.32 -27.38 -13.31
CA ARG A 15 -8.24 -28.00 -14.09
C ARG A 15 -7.57 -26.99 -15.02
N SER A 16 -8.32 -26.11 -15.67
CA SER A 16 -7.77 -25.08 -16.54
C SER A 16 -6.93 -24.07 -15.76
N ARG A 17 -7.39 -23.62 -14.58
CA ARG A 17 -6.58 -22.75 -13.70
C ARG A 17 -5.29 -23.42 -13.23
N LYS A 18 -5.34 -24.71 -12.88
CA LYS A 18 -4.13 -25.48 -12.52
C LYS A 18 -3.18 -25.61 -13.71
N ALA A 19 -3.71 -25.88 -14.90
CA ALA A 19 -2.92 -25.96 -16.13
C ALA A 19 -2.28 -24.61 -16.49
N LEU A 20 -3.00 -23.49 -16.35
CA LEU A 20 -2.46 -22.15 -16.55
C LEU A 20 -1.34 -21.83 -15.55
N ALA A 21 -1.55 -22.09 -14.27
CA ALA A 21 -0.52 -21.88 -13.25
C ALA A 21 0.72 -22.77 -13.47
N GLU A 22 0.53 -23.99 -13.96
CA GLU A 22 1.64 -24.87 -14.33
C GLU A 22 2.37 -24.38 -15.59
N ALA A 23 1.63 -23.87 -16.57
CA ALA A 23 2.19 -23.26 -17.78
C ALA A 23 3.00 -22.00 -17.46
N GLU A 24 2.49 -21.10 -16.61
CA GLU A 24 3.23 -19.91 -16.14
C GLU A 24 4.50 -20.29 -15.39
N LYS A 25 4.44 -21.33 -14.54
CA LYS A 25 5.64 -21.84 -13.84
C LYS A 25 6.66 -22.40 -14.83
N LYS A 26 6.22 -23.16 -15.83
CA LYS A 26 7.08 -23.71 -16.88
C LYS A 26 7.69 -22.60 -17.73
N GLU A 27 6.92 -21.57 -18.07
CA GLU A 27 7.38 -20.40 -18.82
C GLU A 27 8.41 -19.61 -18.00
N LYS A 28 8.15 -19.37 -16.71
CA LYS A 28 9.12 -18.73 -15.83
C LYS A 28 10.40 -19.55 -15.71
N GLN A 29 10.30 -20.86 -15.52
CA GLN A 29 11.47 -21.73 -15.50
C GLN A 29 12.23 -21.75 -16.84
N ALA A 30 11.53 -21.66 -17.96
CA ALA A 30 12.14 -21.57 -19.28
C ALA A 30 12.89 -20.23 -19.44
N LYS A 31 12.25 -19.12 -19.06
CA LYS A 31 12.87 -17.78 -19.03
C LYS A 31 14.09 -17.73 -18.12
N ASP A 32 14.00 -18.26 -16.90
CA ASP A 32 15.12 -18.30 -15.96
C ASP A 32 16.28 -19.16 -16.51
N LYS A 33 15.98 -20.25 -17.23
CA LYS A 33 17.02 -21.08 -17.87
C LYS A 33 17.65 -20.38 -19.06
N GLU A 34 16.86 -19.69 -19.87
CA GLU A 34 17.34 -18.91 -21.00
C GLU A 34 18.20 -17.73 -20.53
N GLU A 35 17.76 -17.01 -19.49
CA GLU A 35 18.53 -15.92 -18.88
C GLU A 35 19.85 -16.45 -18.31
N LYS A 36 19.85 -17.59 -17.60
CA LYS A 36 21.08 -18.23 -17.14
C LYS A 36 21.98 -18.66 -18.28
N TYR A 37 21.43 -19.23 -19.35
CA TYR A 37 22.19 -19.61 -20.54
C TYR A 37 22.85 -18.38 -21.18
N TRP A 38 22.13 -17.26 -21.30
CA TRP A 38 22.68 -16.01 -21.81
C TRP A 38 23.73 -15.41 -20.88
N GLN A 39 23.53 -15.45 -19.56
CA GLN A 39 24.52 -14.99 -18.58
C GLN A 39 25.81 -15.84 -18.63
N GLU A 40 25.69 -17.16 -18.76
CA GLU A 40 26.84 -18.06 -18.91
C GLU A 40 27.56 -17.83 -20.24
N ALA A 41 26.82 -17.57 -21.32
CA ALA A 41 27.37 -17.26 -22.65
C ALA A 41 28.05 -15.89 -22.71
N GLU A 42 27.57 -14.89 -21.96
CA GLU A 42 28.21 -13.58 -21.83
C GLU A 42 29.57 -13.69 -21.10
N GLY A 43 29.76 -14.75 -20.32
CA GLY A 43 31.00 -15.08 -19.65
C GLY A 43 31.39 -14.08 -18.56
N SER A 44 32.60 -14.19 -18.03
CA SER A 44 33.08 -13.26 -17.02
C SER A 44 33.32 -11.88 -17.63
N LYS A 45 32.54 -10.87 -17.23
CA LYS A 45 32.80 -9.46 -17.53
C LYS A 45 34.30 -9.15 -17.39
N SER A 46 34.89 -8.56 -18.44
CA SER A 46 36.30 -8.15 -18.45
C SER A 46 36.64 -7.26 -17.24
N ARG A 47 37.91 -7.25 -16.82
CA ARG A 47 38.36 -6.36 -15.73
C ARG A 47 38.06 -4.88 -16.00
N ALA A 48 38.04 -4.48 -17.28
CA ALA A 48 37.70 -3.13 -17.70
C ALA A 48 36.20 -2.81 -17.55
N SER A 49 35.29 -3.75 -17.87
CA SER A 49 33.86 -3.54 -17.67
C SER A 49 33.48 -3.56 -16.19
N LYS A 50 34.09 -4.44 -15.38
CA LYS A 50 33.94 -4.42 -13.92
C LYS A 50 34.37 -3.09 -13.30
N LYS A 51 35.50 -2.53 -13.74
CA LYS A 51 35.99 -1.23 -13.28
C LYS A 51 35.05 -0.08 -13.66
N ARG A 52 34.45 -0.12 -14.85
CA ARG A 52 33.45 0.89 -15.28
C ARG A 52 32.17 0.79 -14.45
N GLU A 53 31.67 -0.42 -14.20
CA GLU A 53 30.48 -0.66 -13.38
C GLU A 53 30.69 -0.23 -11.92
N GLU A 54 31.86 -0.50 -11.33
CA GLU A 54 32.21 -0.04 -9.97
C GLU A 54 32.35 1.49 -9.89
N GLU A 55 32.95 2.14 -10.89
CA GLU A 55 33.04 3.61 -10.95
C GLU A 55 31.66 4.25 -11.10
N GLU A 56 30.79 3.66 -11.92
CA GLU A 56 29.41 4.12 -12.13
C GLU A 56 28.56 3.91 -10.86
N GLN A 57 28.69 2.77 -10.19
CA GLN A 57 28.05 2.52 -8.89
C GLN A 57 28.55 3.52 -7.84
N LYS A 58 29.86 3.74 -7.73
CA LYS A 58 30.41 4.73 -6.79
C LYS A 58 29.98 6.15 -7.10
N ARG A 59 29.84 6.51 -8.39
CA ARG A 59 29.32 7.82 -8.82
C ARG A 59 27.83 7.94 -8.51
N ALA A 60 27.04 6.89 -8.71
CA ALA A 60 25.62 6.85 -8.39
C ALA A 60 25.39 6.92 -6.88
N GLU A 61 26.14 6.19 -6.07
CA GLU A 61 26.10 6.24 -4.60
C GLU A 61 26.50 7.63 -4.08
N ALA A 62 27.56 8.23 -4.64
CA ALA A 62 27.97 9.58 -4.28
C ALA A 62 26.91 10.63 -4.67
N ALA A 63 26.26 10.45 -5.83
CA ALA A 63 25.16 11.31 -6.26
C ALA A 63 23.91 11.13 -5.38
N ALA A 64 23.58 9.90 -4.99
CA ALA A 64 22.48 9.60 -4.08
C ALA A 64 22.73 10.19 -2.68
N LYS A 65 23.93 10.01 -2.12
CA LYS A 65 24.33 10.60 -0.85
C LYS A 65 24.32 12.13 -0.91
N LYS A 66 24.78 12.72 -2.01
CA LYS A 66 24.72 14.19 -2.20
C LYS A 66 23.29 14.69 -2.34
N ALA A 67 22.41 13.93 -3.00
CA ALA A 67 20.99 14.26 -3.13
C ALA A 67 20.27 14.18 -1.77
N GLU A 68 20.56 13.17 -0.96
CA GLU A 68 20.02 13.03 0.40
C GLU A 68 20.50 14.18 1.31
N VAL A 69 21.80 14.49 1.30
CA VAL A 69 22.35 15.63 2.05
C VAL A 69 21.71 16.94 1.60
N ARG A 70 21.52 17.14 0.29
CA ARG A 70 20.84 18.33 -0.23
C ARG A 70 19.37 18.38 0.22
N ARG A 71 18.68 17.24 0.26
CA ARG A 71 17.29 17.16 0.74
C ARG A 71 17.20 17.55 2.22
N LEU A 72 18.14 17.08 3.04
CA LEU A 72 18.20 17.44 4.46
C LEU A 72 18.50 18.92 4.64
N ALA A 73 19.48 19.47 3.91
CA ALA A 73 19.80 20.89 3.95
C ALA A 73 18.63 21.77 3.51
N GLU A 74 17.87 21.38 2.48
CA GLU A 74 16.67 22.11 2.05
C GLU A 74 15.57 22.07 3.12
N LEU A 75 15.41 20.96 3.83
CA LEU A 75 14.47 20.87 4.95
C LEU A 75 14.89 21.79 6.10
N GLU A 76 16.17 21.82 6.46
CA GLU A 76 16.72 22.73 7.47
C GLU A 76 16.57 24.19 7.05
N GLU A 77 16.88 24.55 5.80
CA GLU A 77 16.67 25.90 5.27
C GLU A 77 15.20 26.30 5.28
N ARG A 78 14.28 25.38 4.97
CA ARG A 78 12.83 25.65 5.06
C ARG A 78 12.37 25.82 6.50
N GLU A 79 12.92 25.08 7.46
CA GLU A 79 12.61 25.28 8.88
C GLU A 79 13.19 26.61 9.40
N ILE A 80 14.41 26.94 8.98
CA ILE A 80 15.06 28.22 9.26
C ILE A 80 14.26 29.36 8.62
N GLU A 81 13.82 29.27 7.38
CA GLU A 81 12.99 30.28 6.71
C GLU A 81 11.64 30.45 7.41
N LYS A 82 10.99 29.35 7.81
CA LYS A 82 9.76 29.40 8.62
C LYS A 82 9.99 30.09 9.97
N SER A 83 11.14 29.88 10.59
CA SER A 83 11.49 30.52 11.87
C SER A 83 11.95 31.99 11.73
N LEU A 84 12.54 32.36 10.58
CA LEU A 84 12.95 33.72 10.22
C LEU A 84 11.79 34.59 9.74
N LYS A 85 10.75 33.99 9.15
CA LYS A 85 9.45 34.62 8.92
C LYS A 85 8.66 34.72 10.24
N LYS A 86 9.24 35.44 11.20
CA LYS A 86 8.50 36.14 12.25
C LYS A 86 8.24 37.58 11.78
N PRO A 87 7.06 38.15 12.07
CA PRO A 87 6.66 39.46 11.56
C PRO A 87 7.55 40.58 12.12
N ASP A 88 7.99 41.46 11.21
CA ASP A 88 8.61 42.79 11.36
C ASP A 88 9.62 43.06 12.51
N LYS A 89 10.91 43.13 12.13
CA LYS A 89 11.99 43.73 12.92
C LYS A 89 12.15 45.22 12.61
N LYS A 90 11.49 46.10 13.37
CA LYS A 90 11.88 47.52 13.52
C LYS A 90 12.73 47.77 14.79
N ALA A 91 13.57 46.81 15.21
CA ALA A 91 14.33 46.94 16.46
C ALA A 91 15.76 46.35 16.44
N ALA A 92 16.42 46.29 15.28
CA ALA A 92 17.77 45.71 15.18
C ALA A 92 18.77 46.54 14.36
N ARG A 93 18.64 47.87 14.37
CA ARG A 93 19.62 48.80 13.80
C ARG A 93 20.21 49.69 14.89
N VAL A 94 21.11 49.15 15.69
CA VAL A 94 22.17 49.96 16.30
C VAL A 94 23.45 49.13 16.21
N ALA A 95 24.28 49.49 15.24
CA ALA A 95 25.63 48.98 15.10
C ALA A 95 26.44 49.47 16.29
N VAL A 96 26.66 48.60 17.27
CA VAL A 96 27.54 48.87 18.41
C VAL A 96 28.98 48.72 17.92
N PRO A 97 29.88 49.70 18.16
CA PRO A 97 31.27 49.58 17.75
C PRO A 97 31.91 48.43 18.52
N VAL A 98 32.52 47.48 17.80
CA VAL A 98 33.21 46.35 18.44
C VAL A 98 34.40 46.91 19.22
N PRO A 99 34.45 46.75 20.55
CA PRO A 99 35.54 47.27 21.36
C PRO A 99 36.83 46.54 21.02
N LYS A 100 37.95 47.26 20.92
CA LYS A 100 39.28 46.66 20.71
C LYS A 100 39.67 45.92 21.99
N VAL A 101 39.54 44.60 21.94
CA VAL A 101 39.76 43.68 23.06
C VAL A 101 41.27 43.47 23.24
N THR A 102 41.76 43.61 24.47
CA THR A 102 43.18 43.37 24.78
C THR A 102 43.48 41.86 24.86
N GLU A 103 44.74 41.44 24.68
CA GLU A 103 45.11 40.01 24.65
C GLU A 103 44.74 39.25 25.93
N ALA A 104 44.80 39.91 27.09
CA ALA A 104 44.36 39.36 28.37
C ALA A 104 42.86 39.05 28.39
N GLU A 105 42.07 39.89 27.73
CA GLU A 105 40.62 39.78 27.67
C GLU A 105 40.19 38.72 26.64
N LEU A 106 40.97 38.51 25.57
CA LEU A 106 40.84 37.36 24.66
C LEU A 106 41.13 36.02 25.34
N ARG A 107 42.16 35.94 26.20
CA ARG A 107 42.43 34.73 27.00
C ARG A 107 41.31 34.42 27.97
N ARG A 108 40.82 35.43 28.70
CA ARG A 108 39.68 35.26 29.62
C ARG A 108 38.41 34.81 28.90
N ARG A 109 38.18 35.30 27.68
CA ARG A 109 37.02 34.89 26.87
C ARG A 109 37.14 33.44 26.38
N LYS A 110 38.33 33.02 25.93
CA LYS A 110 38.60 31.63 25.54
C LYS A 110 38.47 30.66 26.72
N GLU A 111 38.95 31.04 27.90
CA GLU A 111 38.79 30.23 29.11
C GLU A 111 37.33 30.13 29.54
N ALA A 112 36.57 31.23 29.45
CA ALA A 112 35.13 31.22 29.72
C ALA A 112 34.35 30.37 28.70
N GLU A 113 34.68 30.45 27.42
CA GLU A 113 34.06 29.64 26.35
C GLU A 113 34.39 28.15 26.51
N ALA A 114 35.65 27.81 26.85
CA ALA A 114 36.05 26.43 27.16
C ALA A 114 35.34 25.89 28.41
N ALA A 115 35.17 26.72 29.45
CA ALA A 115 34.43 26.35 30.64
C ALA A 115 32.93 26.16 30.35
N GLU A 116 32.33 26.98 29.49
CA GLU A 116 30.94 26.82 29.04
C GLU A 116 30.78 25.54 28.22
N LEU A 117 31.70 25.25 27.30
CA LEU A 117 31.70 24.03 26.49
C LEU A 117 31.84 22.78 27.37
N ALA A 118 32.68 22.83 28.40
CA ALA A 118 32.81 21.76 29.38
C ALA A 118 31.52 21.54 30.19
N LYS A 119 30.88 22.63 30.66
CA LYS A 119 29.59 22.55 31.34
C LYS A 119 28.48 22.01 30.44
N LYS A 120 28.45 22.43 29.18
CA LYS A 120 27.47 21.96 28.20
C LYS A 120 27.69 20.49 27.83
N ALA A 121 28.94 20.04 27.77
CA ALA A 121 29.28 18.63 27.58
C ALA A 121 28.88 17.76 28.79
N GLU A 122 29.06 18.27 30.02
CA GLU A 122 28.59 17.60 31.23
C GLU A 122 27.05 17.54 31.29
N GLU A 123 26.38 18.65 30.96
CA GLU A 123 24.91 18.71 30.91
C GLU A 123 24.35 17.79 29.81
N ALA A 124 25.02 17.69 28.66
CA ALA A 124 24.66 16.75 27.61
C ALA A 124 24.83 15.30 28.06
N LYS A 125 25.92 14.96 28.77
CA LYS A 125 26.10 13.62 29.36
C LYS A 125 25.03 13.31 30.41
N LYS A 126 24.67 14.27 31.25
CA LYS A 126 23.60 14.13 32.25
C LYS A 126 22.21 14.00 31.62
N LYS A 127 21.95 14.68 30.50
CA LYS A 127 20.72 14.52 29.71
C LYS A 127 20.66 13.15 29.05
N GLN A 128 21.77 12.68 28.48
CA GLN A 128 21.86 11.34 27.90
C GLN A 128 21.62 10.25 28.94
N SER A 129 22.18 10.36 30.15
CA SER A 129 21.90 9.41 31.22
C SER A 129 20.45 9.46 31.72
N ARG A 130 19.79 10.63 31.66
CA ARG A 130 18.38 10.76 32.03
C ARG A 130 17.44 10.21 30.95
N MET A 131 17.77 10.42 29.68
CA MET A 131 17.00 9.90 28.54
C MET A 131 17.09 8.37 28.46
N ALA A 132 18.26 7.79 28.77
CA ALA A 132 18.41 6.34 28.81
C ALA A 132 17.44 5.66 29.81
N ASP A 133 17.14 6.34 30.92
CA ASP A 133 16.19 5.88 31.95
C ASP A 133 14.72 6.06 31.48
N GLU A 134 14.45 7.07 30.64
CA GLU A 134 13.15 7.36 30.06
C GLU A 134 12.80 6.39 28.92
N ASP A 135 13.77 6.04 28.06
CA ASP A 135 13.62 5.03 27.00
C ASP A 135 13.35 3.63 27.59
N GLU A 136 13.97 3.32 28.73
CA GLU A 136 13.77 2.06 29.43
C GLU A 136 12.41 2.01 30.14
N TYR A 137 11.95 3.13 30.69
CA TYR A 137 10.59 3.28 31.23
C TYR A 137 9.51 3.23 30.14
N GLU A 138 9.72 3.91 29.01
CA GLU A 138 8.84 3.83 27.84
C GLU A 138 8.70 2.39 27.37
N LYS A 139 9.80 1.63 27.33
CA LYS A 139 9.76 0.20 26.95
C LYS A 139 8.95 -0.66 27.92
N ILE A 140 8.91 -0.32 29.21
CA ILE A 140 8.13 -1.04 30.23
C ILE A 140 6.65 -0.63 30.17
N VAL A 141 6.35 0.64 29.89
CA VAL A 141 4.97 1.17 29.80
C VAL A 141 4.31 0.84 28.47
N LEU A 142 5.07 0.80 27.38
CA LEU A 142 4.62 0.43 26.03
C LEU A 142 4.55 -1.08 25.80
N VAL A 143 4.75 -1.90 26.83
CA VAL A 143 4.45 -3.34 26.73
C VAL A 143 2.95 -3.47 26.52
N GLU A 144 2.58 -3.81 25.29
CA GLU A 144 1.20 -3.95 24.87
C GLU A 144 0.48 -4.99 25.73
N ASN A 145 -0.63 -4.57 26.34
CA ASN A 145 -1.42 -5.45 27.20
C ASN A 145 -2.26 -6.38 26.33
N VAL A 146 -1.72 -7.56 26.06
CA VAL A 146 -2.34 -8.64 25.25
C VAL A 146 -3.72 -9.05 25.77
N ASN A 147 -4.05 -8.80 27.05
CA ASN A 147 -5.40 -9.05 27.58
C ASN A 147 -6.44 -8.01 27.14
N ARG A 148 -6.03 -6.97 26.39
CA ARG A 148 -6.88 -5.90 25.87
C ARG A 148 -6.88 -5.84 24.34
N ASP A 149 -6.35 -6.87 23.68
CA ASP A 149 -6.36 -7.01 22.24
C ASP A 149 -7.80 -7.24 21.73
N GLU A 150 -8.36 -6.25 21.05
CA GLU A 150 -9.67 -6.35 20.37
C GLU A 150 -9.65 -7.27 19.13
N SER A 151 -8.50 -7.87 18.83
CA SER A 151 -8.35 -8.84 17.74
C SER A 151 -9.03 -10.19 18.03
N VAL A 152 -9.29 -10.48 19.32
CA VAL A 152 -10.02 -11.68 19.72
C VAL A 152 -11.51 -11.39 19.69
N ILE A 153 -12.20 -11.96 18.70
CA ILE A 153 -13.65 -11.87 18.58
C ILE A 153 -14.28 -12.80 19.62
N GLU A 154 -14.49 -12.29 20.83
CA GLU A 154 -15.24 -13.00 21.87
C GLU A 154 -16.73 -12.97 21.53
N ALA A 155 -17.37 -14.14 21.47
CA ALA A 155 -18.82 -14.25 21.31
C ALA A 155 -19.34 -15.30 22.30
N HIS A 156 -20.33 -14.92 23.12
CA HIS A 156 -20.85 -15.77 24.18
C HIS A 156 -22.14 -16.50 23.79
N SER A 157 -22.70 -16.21 22.61
CA SER A 157 -23.85 -16.92 22.03
C SER A 157 -23.65 -17.21 20.55
N VAL A 158 -24.42 -18.17 20.03
CA VAL A 158 -24.40 -18.54 18.61
C VAL A 158 -24.81 -17.36 17.73
N ASP A 159 -25.83 -16.62 18.14
CA ASP A 159 -26.32 -15.46 17.38
C ASP A 159 -25.31 -14.30 17.39
N GLU A 160 -24.62 -14.10 18.51
CA GLU A 160 -23.56 -13.09 18.64
C GLU A 160 -22.34 -13.45 17.78
N ALA A 161 -21.98 -14.73 17.72
CA ALA A 161 -20.91 -15.23 16.87
C ALA A 161 -21.24 -15.01 15.39
N ILE A 162 -22.48 -15.33 14.99
CA ILE A 162 -22.95 -15.09 13.61
C ILE A 162 -22.90 -13.59 13.30
N ALA A 163 -23.42 -12.73 14.18
CA ALA A 163 -23.43 -11.29 13.94
C ALA A 163 -22.02 -10.70 13.77
N LYS A 164 -21.07 -11.07 14.63
CA LYS A 164 -19.67 -10.60 14.54
C LYS A 164 -18.92 -11.13 13.31
N ILE A 165 -19.29 -12.31 12.80
CA ILE A 165 -18.75 -12.86 11.53
C ILE A 165 -19.38 -12.19 10.31
N THR A 166 -20.63 -11.70 10.40
CA THR A 166 -21.42 -11.24 9.25
C THR A 166 -21.15 -9.78 8.82
N ILE A 167 -20.31 -9.01 9.53
CA ILE A 167 -20.10 -7.56 9.26
C ILE A 167 -19.37 -7.27 7.94
N ASN A 168 -18.83 -8.28 7.23
CA ASN A 168 -18.15 -8.08 5.95
C ASN A 168 -18.73 -8.89 4.78
N GLU A 169 -20.05 -9.08 4.75
CA GLU A 169 -20.72 -9.68 3.61
C GLU A 169 -21.21 -8.62 2.60
N SER A 170 -20.32 -7.70 2.19
CA SER A 170 -20.34 -7.22 0.80
C SER A 170 -19.88 -8.40 -0.06
N LEU A 171 -20.79 -9.38 -0.24
CA LEU A 171 -20.58 -10.56 -1.06
C LEU A 171 -19.88 -10.14 -2.36
N PRO A 172 -18.71 -10.72 -2.69
CA PRO A 172 -18.22 -10.67 -4.05
C PRO A 172 -19.36 -11.13 -4.95
N VAL A 173 -19.72 -10.31 -5.95
CA VAL A 173 -20.77 -10.62 -6.94
C VAL A 173 -20.79 -12.11 -7.21
N ASP A 174 -21.90 -12.77 -6.87
CA ASP A 174 -22.04 -14.22 -6.90
C ASP A 174 -21.55 -14.74 -8.26
N LYS A 175 -20.38 -15.39 -8.25
CA LYS A 175 -19.68 -15.84 -9.47
C LYS A 175 -20.44 -16.97 -10.17
N HIS A 176 -21.49 -17.53 -9.57
CA HIS A 176 -22.28 -18.61 -10.16
C HIS A 176 -23.16 -18.08 -11.30
N PRO A 177 -22.93 -18.50 -12.55
CA PRO A 177 -23.70 -18.03 -13.70
C PRO A 177 -25.19 -18.39 -13.57
N GLU A 178 -25.52 -19.53 -12.98
CA GLU A 178 -26.90 -20.00 -12.77
C GLU A 178 -27.71 -19.11 -11.80
N LYS A 179 -27.06 -18.62 -10.73
CA LYS A 179 -27.71 -17.72 -9.77
C LYS A 179 -27.82 -16.29 -10.32
N ARG A 180 -26.81 -15.83 -11.07
CA ARG A 180 -26.87 -14.57 -11.83
C ARG A 180 -27.96 -14.60 -12.89
N LEU A 181 -28.15 -15.72 -13.60
CA LEU A 181 -29.24 -15.91 -14.57
C LEU A 181 -30.60 -15.65 -13.95
N LYS A 182 -30.88 -16.27 -12.79
CA LYS A 182 -32.18 -16.13 -12.11
C LYS A 182 -32.39 -14.74 -11.52
N ALA A 183 -31.33 -14.16 -10.94
CA ALA A 183 -31.39 -12.82 -10.37
C ALA A 183 -31.54 -11.72 -11.44
N SER A 184 -30.75 -11.78 -12.51
CA SER A 184 -30.84 -10.85 -13.65
C SER A 184 -32.15 -11.00 -14.41
N PHE A 185 -32.64 -12.22 -14.62
CA PHE A 185 -33.95 -12.44 -15.23
C PHE A 185 -35.07 -11.86 -14.37
N LYS A 186 -35.04 -12.03 -13.05
CA LYS A 186 -36.05 -11.48 -12.14
C LYS A 186 -36.02 -9.93 -12.14
N ALA A 187 -34.85 -9.32 -12.11
CA ALA A 187 -34.71 -7.87 -12.20
C ALA A 187 -35.24 -7.32 -13.54
N PHE A 188 -34.96 -8.02 -14.64
CA PHE A 188 -35.47 -7.67 -15.97
C PHE A 188 -36.99 -7.89 -16.08
N GLU A 189 -37.52 -8.97 -15.51
CA GLU A 189 -38.95 -9.24 -15.46
C GLU A 189 -39.70 -8.13 -14.70
N GLU A 190 -39.21 -7.69 -13.55
CA GLU A 190 -39.84 -6.62 -12.77
C GLU A 190 -39.80 -5.26 -13.50
N ALA A 191 -38.76 -4.97 -14.28
CA ALA A 191 -38.64 -3.74 -15.06
C ALA A 191 -39.50 -3.73 -16.33
N GLU A 192 -39.58 -4.85 -17.05
CA GLU A 192 -40.24 -4.93 -18.36
C GLU A 192 -41.72 -5.36 -18.27
N LEU A 193 -42.12 -6.06 -17.21
CA LEU A 193 -43.52 -6.48 -17.03
C LEU A 193 -44.51 -5.30 -16.99
N PRO A 194 -44.23 -4.17 -16.31
CA PRO A 194 -45.11 -2.99 -16.35
C PRO A 194 -45.15 -2.32 -17.74
N ARG A 195 -44.02 -2.27 -18.45
CA ARG A 195 -43.93 -1.70 -19.80
C ARG A 195 -44.74 -2.48 -20.81
N LEU A 196 -44.61 -3.81 -20.80
CA LEU A 196 -45.34 -4.71 -21.69
C LEU A 196 -46.84 -4.74 -21.41
N LYS A 197 -47.25 -4.58 -20.13
CA LYS A 197 -48.67 -4.42 -19.77
C LYS A 197 -49.26 -3.10 -20.28
N ALA A 198 -48.48 -2.02 -20.31
CA ALA A 198 -48.92 -0.73 -20.84
C ALA A 198 -49.00 -0.72 -22.38
N GLU A 199 -48.06 -1.37 -23.06
CA GLU A 199 -48.01 -1.41 -24.53
C GLU A 199 -49.07 -2.33 -25.13
N LYS A 200 -49.31 -3.49 -24.51
CA LYS A 200 -50.21 -4.53 -25.02
C LYS A 200 -51.15 -4.99 -23.91
N PRO A 201 -52.15 -4.19 -23.49
CA PRO A 201 -53.12 -4.62 -22.49
C PRO A 201 -53.96 -5.80 -23.03
N GLY A 202 -54.21 -6.81 -22.19
CA GLY A 202 -55.10 -7.94 -22.50
C GLY A 202 -54.43 -9.30 -22.76
N LEU A 203 -53.10 -9.41 -22.63
CA LEU A 203 -52.40 -10.69 -22.70
C LEU A 203 -52.43 -11.42 -21.33
N THR A 204 -52.37 -12.74 -21.34
CA THR A 204 -52.25 -13.52 -20.10
C THR A 204 -50.85 -13.37 -19.49
N HIS A 205 -50.74 -13.50 -18.17
CA HIS A 205 -49.45 -13.37 -17.46
C HIS A 205 -48.37 -14.31 -18.01
N THR A 206 -48.75 -15.52 -18.42
CA THR A 206 -47.85 -16.50 -19.03
C THR A 206 -47.31 -16.03 -20.38
N GLN A 207 -48.15 -15.41 -21.21
CA GLN A 207 -47.73 -14.86 -22.51
C GLN A 207 -46.77 -13.68 -22.35
N TYR A 208 -46.97 -12.81 -21.35
CA TYR A 208 -45.99 -11.77 -21.02
C TYR A 208 -44.67 -12.37 -20.57
N LYS A 209 -44.67 -13.41 -19.72
CA LYS A 209 -43.45 -14.10 -19.29
C LYS A 209 -42.67 -14.71 -20.46
N ASP A 210 -43.36 -15.35 -21.41
CA ASP A 210 -42.71 -15.90 -22.61
C ASP A 210 -42.09 -14.82 -23.51
N MET A 211 -42.76 -13.66 -23.61
CA MET A 211 -42.26 -12.51 -24.37
C MET A 211 -41.06 -11.85 -23.67
N ILE A 212 -41.13 -11.66 -22.35
CA ILE A 212 -40.02 -11.17 -21.51
C ILE A 212 -38.83 -12.14 -21.61
N TRP A 213 -39.06 -13.46 -21.56
CA TRP A 213 -37.99 -14.45 -21.70
C TRP A 213 -37.31 -14.38 -23.08
N LYS A 214 -38.05 -14.17 -24.16
CA LYS A 214 -37.50 -13.97 -25.51
C LYS A 214 -36.68 -12.68 -25.63
N LEU A 215 -37.16 -11.59 -25.05
CA LEU A 215 -36.44 -10.32 -25.00
C LEU A 215 -35.18 -10.44 -24.14
N TRP A 216 -35.27 -11.08 -22.98
CA TRP A 216 -34.17 -11.29 -22.06
C TRP A 216 -33.04 -12.13 -22.65
N LYS A 217 -33.34 -13.19 -23.40
CA LYS A 217 -32.31 -13.97 -24.13
C LYS A 217 -31.47 -13.14 -25.09
N LYS A 218 -32.05 -12.07 -25.66
CA LYS A 218 -31.37 -11.12 -26.56
C LYS A 218 -30.83 -9.89 -25.84
N SER A 219 -31.22 -9.68 -24.59
CA SER A 219 -30.84 -8.50 -23.81
C SER A 219 -29.35 -8.54 -23.44
N PRO A 220 -28.67 -7.38 -23.37
CA PRO A 220 -27.34 -7.29 -22.78
C PRO A 220 -27.33 -7.67 -21.28
N ASP A 221 -28.48 -7.65 -20.60
CA ASP A 221 -28.57 -8.01 -19.17
C ASP A 221 -28.49 -9.53 -18.91
N ASN A 222 -28.47 -10.34 -19.97
CA ASN A 222 -28.23 -11.77 -19.83
C ASN A 222 -26.72 -12.02 -19.61
N PRO A 223 -26.31 -12.53 -18.43
CA PRO A 223 -24.90 -12.79 -18.13
C PRO A 223 -24.26 -13.81 -19.08
N LEU A 224 -25.03 -14.62 -19.84
CA LEU A 224 -24.49 -15.51 -20.88
C LEU A 224 -24.00 -14.74 -22.11
N ASN A 225 -24.62 -13.61 -22.43
CA ASN A 225 -24.22 -12.77 -23.58
C ASN A 225 -23.02 -11.87 -23.25
N LYS A 226 -22.68 -11.71 -21.96
CA LYS A 226 -21.60 -10.86 -21.45
C LYS A 226 -20.26 -11.56 -21.24
N VAL A 227 -20.22 -12.90 -21.27
CA VAL A 227 -18.99 -13.69 -21.08
C VAL A 227 -18.25 -13.95 -22.41
N ALA A 228 -18.80 -13.46 -23.53
CA ALA A 228 -18.23 -13.64 -24.87
C ALA A 228 -17.29 -12.49 -25.33
N GLU A 229 -16.90 -11.59 -24.41
CA GLU A 229 -15.91 -10.53 -24.64
C GLU A 229 -14.69 -10.71 -23.73
#